data_AF-A0A969XLM7-F1
#
_entry.id   AF-A0A969XLM7-F1
#
_cell.length_a   1.000
_cell.length_b   1.000
_cell.length_c   1.000
_cell.angle_alpha   90.00
_cell.angle_beta   90.00
_cell.angle_gamma   90.00
#
_symmetry.space_group_name_H-M   'P 1'
#
loop_
_entity.id
_entity.type
_entity.pdbx_description
1 polymer ?
#
loop_
_entity_poly.entity_id
_entity_poly.type
_entity_poly.pdbx_seq_one_letter_code
_entity_poly.pdbx_strand_id
1 'polypeptide(L)'
;YGGDVMRLYEAAEHRLEGPQGILARLAACQAYSDPVAKKSFLLVMFAVRSGAWQVEDLERLKVAIDYHIMRIALRSGMVEVQDPALARRLRNREVVSAEVDNAVREAVREACDRLVAASGQQVFDVDNILWMIGRNCCHYDHDPICGDNACWRMEACSLLQGIAYDCPGRCPLDGVCLGSRHADYRALWETTLYTHYY
;
A
#
# COMPACT_ATOMS: atom_id res chain seq x y z
N TYR A 1 -4.12 26.22 -11.36
CA TYR A 1 -5.57 26.09 -11.09
C TYR A 1 -6.11 27.13 -10.10
N GLY A 2 -5.37 28.18 -9.74
CA GLY A 2 -5.87 29.24 -8.84
C GLY A 2 -6.13 28.79 -7.39
N GLY A 3 -5.43 27.75 -6.92
CA GLY A 3 -5.63 27.17 -5.59
C GLY A 3 -6.88 26.30 -5.44
N ASP A 4 -7.68 26.15 -6.51
CA ASP A 4 -8.93 25.39 -6.50
C ASP A 4 -8.71 23.97 -7.06
N VAL A 5 -8.99 22.97 -6.23
CA VAL A 5 -8.85 21.54 -6.58
C VAL A 5 -9.92 21.09 -7.58
N MET A 6 -11.10 21.71 -7.57
CA MET A 6 -12.17 21.37 -8.51
C MET A 6 -11.82 21.83 -9.92
N ARG A 7 -11.17 22.99 -10.07
CA ARG A 7 -10.63 23.41 -11.39
C ARG A 7 -9.56 22.46 -11.93
N LEU A 8 -8.79 21.81 -11.05
CA LEU A 8 -7.83 20.78 -11.45
C LEU A 8 -8.57 19.52 -11.94
N TYR A 9 -9.60 19.10 -11.21
CA TYR A 9 -10.45 17.96 -11.55
C TYR A 9 -11.26 18.15 -12.84
N GLU A 10 -11.89 19.32 -13.04
CA GLU A 10 -12.61 19.67 -14.27
C GLU A 10 -11.65 19.70 -15.47
N ALA A 11 -10.46 20.28 -15.30
CA ALA A 11 -9.44 20.27 -16.34
C ALA A 11 -8.95 18.85 -16.67
N ALA A 12 -9.06 17.91 -15.73
CA ALA A 12 -8.75 16.51 -15.98
C ALA A 12 -9.80 15.80 -16.85
N GLU A 13 -10.93 16.46 -17.14
CA GLU A 13 -12.07 15.90 -17.87
C GLU A 13 -12.50 14.57 -17.24
N HIS A 14 -12.45 14.47 -15.91
CA HIS A 14 -12.84 13.28 -15.15
C HIS A 14 -12.02 12.02 -15.47
N ARG A 15 -10.86 12.14 -16.12
CA ARG A 15 -9.95 11.03 -16.41
C ARG A 15 -8.88 10.90 -15.32
N LEU A 16 -8.60 9.67 -14.91
CA LEU A 16 -7.51 9.30 -14.02
C LEU A 16 -6.17 9.46 -14.74
N GLU A 17 -6.02 8.76 -15.87
CA GLU A 17 -4.77 8.65 -16.61
C GLU A 17 -4.74 9.49 -17.90
N GLY A 18 -3.59 9.41 -18.59
CA GLY A 18 -3.33 10.11 -19.84
C GLY A 18 -2.69 11.49 -19.62
N PRO A 19 -2.20 12.14 -20.69
CA PRO A 19 -1.46 13.41 -20.60
C PRO A 19 -2.25 14.54 -19.93
N GLN A 20 -3.58 14.47 -20.00
CA GLN A 20 -4.48 15.45 -19.40
C GLN A 20 -5.22 14.93 -18.16
N GLY A 21 -5.03 13.67 -17.77
CA GLY A 21 -5.71 13.08 -16.61
C GLY A 21 -5.22 13.64 -15.27
N ILE A 22 -5.96 13.34 -14.21
CA ILE A 22 -5.71 13.87 -12.87
C ILE A 22 -4.30 13.53 -12.38
N LEU A 23 -3.80 12.33 -12.67
CA LEU A 23 -2.47 11.89 -12.24
C LEU A 23 -1.36 12.73 -12.88
N ALA A 24 -1.44 13.00 -14.18
CA ALA A 24 -0.47 13.85 -14.89
C ALA A 24 -0.51 15.30 -14.38
N ARG A 25 -1.71 15.81 -14.10
CA ARG A 25 -1.90 17.17 -13.57
C ARG A 25 -1.36 17.32 -12.15
N LEU A 26 -1.57 16.32 -11.30
CA LEU A 26 -1.02 16.28 -9.94
C LEU A 26 0.50 16.14 -9.98
N ALA A 27 1.06 15.31 -10.85
CA ALA A 27 2.51 15.09 -10.96
C ALA A 27 3.31 16.37 -11.28
N ALA A 28 2.68 17.39 -11.88
CA ALA A 28 3.28 18.72 -12.07
C ALA A 28 3.50 19.49 -10.76
N CYS A 29 2.83 19.11 -9.67
CA CYS A 29 3.05 19.63 -8.33
C CYS A 29 4.07 18.75 -7.59
N GLN A 30 5.13 19.37 -7.05
CA GLN A 30 6.21 18.64 -6.35
C GLN A 30 5.70 17.72 -5.22
N ALA A 31 4.61 18.09 -4.54
CA ALA A 31 4.03 17.27 -3.48
C ALA A 31 3.44 15.92 -3.97
N TYR A 32 3.21 15.78 -5.27
CA TYR A 32 2.56 14.64 -5.94
C TYR A 32 3.44 14.03 -7.04
N SER A 33 4.71 14.42 -7.16
CA SER A 33 5.64 13.92 -8.19
C SER A 33 6.33 12.59 -7.82
N ASP A 34 5.78 11.86 -6.85
CA ASP A 34 6.19 10.50 -6.50
C ASP A 34 6.09 9.59 -7.73
N PRO A 35 7.16 8.86 -8.14
CA PRO A 35 7.15 8.02 -9.34
C PRO A 35 6.03 6.98 -9.40
N VAL A 36 5.56 6.51 -8.25
CA VAL A 36 4.45 5.53 -8.17
C VAL A 36 3.11 6.19 -7.81
N ALA A 37 3.08 7.52 -7.81
CA ALA A 37 1.89 8.35 -7.62
C ALA A 37 1.06 8.04 -6.36
N LYS A 38 1.67 7.55 -5.27
CA LYS A 38 0.95 7.09 -4.07
C LYS A 38 -0.01 8.15 -3.53
N LYS A 39 0.46 9.39 -3.34
CA LYS A 39 -0.38 10.50 -2.85
C LYS A 39 -1.50 10.85 -3.82
N SER A 40 -1.25 10.76 -5.12
CA SER A 40 -2.25 11.03 -6.15
C SER A 40 -3.34 9.97 -6.16
N PHE A 41 -2.98 8.69 -6.10
CA PHE A 41 -3.94 7.60 -5.97
C PHE A 41 -4.76 7.71 -4.69
N LEU A 42 -4.12 8.01 -3.57
CA LEU A 42 -4.80 8.17 -2.29
C LEU A 42 -5.81 9.33 -2.31
N LEU A 43 -5.44 10.48 -2.90
CA LEU A 43 -6.34 11.62 -3.07
C LEU A 43 -7.57 11.23 -3.90
N VAL A 44 -7.36 10.61 -5.07
CA VAL A 44 -8.45 10.16 -5.94
C VAL A 44 -9.34 9.15 -5.19
N MET A 45 -8.74 8.20 -4.47
CA MET A 45 -9.47 7.20 -3.71
C MET A 45 -10.42 7.83 -2.69
N PHE A 46 -9.96 8.83 -1.92
CA PHE A 46 -10.80 9.54 -0.97
C PHE A 46 -11.85 10.43 -1.63
N ALA A 47 -11.51 11.13 -2.72
CA ALA A 47 -12.44 11.99 -3.43
C ALA A 47 -13.58 11.21 -4.11
N VAL A 48 -13.29 10.03 -4.63
CA VAL A 48 -14.30 9.13 -5.20
C VAL A 48 -15.15 8.50 -4.08
N ARG A 49 -14.54 7.98 -3.00
CA ARG A 49 -15.28 7.40 -1.88
C ARG A 49 -16.20 8.38 -1.16
N SER A 50 -15.85 9.66 -1.11
CA SER A 50 -16.71 10.71 -0.53
C SER A 50 -17.83 11.18 -1.46
N GLY A 51 -17.82 10.75 -2.73
CA GLY A 51 -18.74 11.21 -3.76
C GLY A 51 -18.39 12.60 -4.32
N ALA A 52 -17.23 13.17 -3.96
CA ALA A 52 -16.79 14.47 -4.47
C ALA A 52 -16.41 14.40 -5.95
N TRP A 53 -15.77 13.31 -6.39
CA TRP A 53 -15.32 13.10 -7.78
C TRP A 53 -15.99 11.87 -8.41
N GLN A 54 -16.24 11.97 -9.71
CA GLN A 54 -16.58 10.86 -10.59
C GLN A 54 -15.42 10.68 -11.58
N VAL A 55 -14.92 9.47 -11.74
CA VAL A 55 -13.78 9.19 -12.61
C VAL A 55 -14.20 8.17 -13.65
N GLU A 56 -13.99 8.46 -14.92
CA GLU A 56 -14.49 7.65 -16.04
C GLU A 56 -13.74 6.32 -16.18
N ASP A 57 -12.42 6.35 -16.04
CA ASP A 57 -11.50 5.21 -16.15
C ASP A 57 -11.03 4.71 -14.77
N LEU A 58 -11.98 4.60 -13.82
CA LEU A 58 -11.70 4.22 -12.43
C LEU A 58 -11.08 2.83 -12.30
N GLU A 59 -11.28 1.93 -13.28
CA GLU A 59 -10.66 0.60 -13.34
C GLU A 59 -9.13 0.66 -13.40
N ARG A 60 -8.56 1.82 -13.74
CA ARG A 60 -7.11 2.05 -13.77
C ARG A 60 -6.54 2.45 -12.41
N LEU A 61 -7.39 2.70 -11.42
CA LEU A 61 -6.96 3.05 -10.07
C LEU A 61 -6.15 1.90 -9.45
N LYS A 62 -5.05 2.26 -8.79
CA LYS A 62 -4.10 1.32 -8.17
C LYS A 62 -4.11 1.47 -6.66
N VAL A 63 -3.65 0.42 -5.97
CA VAL A 63 -3.38 0.46 -4.53
C VAL A 63 -2.29 1.51 -4.25
N ALA A 64 -2.48 2.33 -3.22
CA ALA A 64 -1.59 3.43 -2.88
C ALA A 64 -0.39 2.93 -2.07
N ILE A 65 0.67 2.51 -2.76
CA ILE A 65 1.81 1.78 -2.18
C ILE A 65 2.57 2.62 -1.14
N ASP A 66 2.33 2.30 0.13
CA ASP A 66 3.03 2.83 1.30
C ASP A 66 3.82 1.74 2.04
N TYR A 67 4.52 2.14 3.10
CA TYR A 67 5.37 1.23 3.87
C TYR A 67 4.61 0.10 4.56
N HIS A 68 3.33 0.28 4.92
CA HIS A 68 2.52 -0.81 5.49
C HIS A 68 2.25 -1.87 4.43
N ILE A 69 1.79 -1.45 3.25
CA ILE A 69 1.47 -2.35 2.14
C ILE A 69 2.74 -3.06 1.63
N MET A 70 3.86 -2.35 1.53
CA MET A 70 5.15 -2.94 1.17
C MET A 70 5.56 -4.04 2.16
N ARG A 71 5.49 -3.77 3.46
CA ARG A 71 5.83 -4.75 4.49
C ARG A 71 4.92 -5.98 4.44
N ILE A 72 3.62 -5.79 4.21
CA ILE A 72 2.68 -6.91 4.03
C ILE A 72 3.07 -7.73 2.81
N ALA A 73 3.30 -7.11 1.65
CA ALA A 73 3.62 -7.81 0.41
C ALA A 73 4.92 -8.60 0.49
N LEU A 74 5.96 -8.04 1.12
CA LEU A 74 7.24 -8.72 1.34
C LEU A 74 7.12 -9.87 2.34
N ARG A 75 6.46 -9.65 3.48
CA ARG A 75 6.33 -10.69 4.52
C ARG A 75 5.37 -11.79 4.10
N SER A 76 4.32 -11.49 3.35
CA SER A 76 3.35 -12.49 2.90
C SER A 76 3.91 -13.44 1.86
N GLY A 77 4.95 -13.01 1.11
CA GLY A 77 5.43 -13.71 -0.07
C GLY A 77 4.68 -13.30 -1.35
N MET A 78 3.84 -12.26 -1.31
CA MET A 78 3.28 -11.67 -2.54
C MET A 78 4.39 -11.12 -3.44
N VAL A 79 5.46 -10.61 -2.83
CA VAL A 79 6.69 -10.18 -3.49
C VAL A 79 7.86 -10.92 -2.86
N GLU A 80 8.63 -11.65 -3.67
CA GLU A 80 9.83 -12.37 -3.25
C GLU A 80 11.10 -11.64 -3.69
N VAL A 81 12.03 -11.43 -2.76
CA VAL A 81 13.31 -10.77 -3.02
C VAL A 81 14.34 -11.83 -3.40
N GLN A 82 14.61 -11.96 -4.69
CA GLN A 82 15.53 -12.97 -5.24
C GLN A 82 17.00 -12.63 -5.03
N ASP A 83 17.35 -11.34 -4.92
CA ASP A 83 18.72 -10.89 -4.60
C ASP A 83 19.01 -11.07 -3.10
N PRO A 84 19.93 -11.98 -2.70
CA PRO A 84 20.27 -12.18 -1.29
C PRO A 84 20.85 -10.93 -0.62
N ALA A 85 21.55 -10.07 -1.36
CA ALA A 85 22.11 -8.84 -0.83
C ALA A 85 20.99 -7.84 -0.48
N LEU A 86 20.02 -7.64 -1.38
CA LEU A 86 18.84 -6.83 -1.09
C LEU A 86 18.03 -7.42 0.07
N ALA A 87 17.78 -8.73 0.09
CA ALA A 87 17.05 -9.37 1.18
C ALA A 87 17.72 -9.14 2.54
N ARG A 88 19.06 -9.22 2.61
CA ARG A 88 19.82 -8.86 3.82
C ARG A 88 19.62 -7.41 4.22
N ARG A 89 19.73 -6.47 3.28
CA ARG A 89 19.53 -5.03 3.54
C ARG A 89 18.15 -4.75 4.13
N LEU A 90 17.10 -5.34 3.54
CA LEU A 90 15.73 -5.17 4.01
C LEU A 90 15.54 -5.74 5.42
N ARG A 91 16.09 -6.92 5.73
CA ARG A 91 16.02 -7.47 7.09
C ARG A 91 16.71 -6.58 8.13
N ASN A 92 17.80 -5.94 7.74
CA ASN A 92 18.58 -5.05 8.58
C ASN A 92 18.08 -3.59 8.56
N ARG A 93 17.03 -3.27 7.80
CA ARG A 93 16.49 -1.91 7.59
C ARG A 93 17.52 -0.91 7.05
N GLU A 94 18.50 -1.41 6.31
CA GLU A 94 19.55 -0.61 5.69
C GLU A 94 18.96 0.29 4.58
N VAL A 95 19.49 1.51 4.45
CA VAL A 95 19.06 2.47 3.42
C VAL A 95 19.28 1.87 2.04
N VAL A 96 18.34 2.04 1.13
CA VAL A 96 18.42 1.65 -0.29
C VAL A 96 18.47 2.88 -1.20
N SER A 97 18.79 2.69 -2.48
CA SER A 97 18.73 3.77 -3.47
C SER A 97 17.28 4.00 -3.91
N ALA A 98 17.01 5.16 -4.52
CA ALA A 98 15.68 5.49 -5.03
C ALA A 98 15.24 4.52 -6.15
N GLU A 99 16.18 4.02 -6.95
CA GLU A 99 15.90 3.03 -8.01
C GLU A 99 15.44 1.71 -7.40
N VAL A 100 16.08 1.25 -6.33
CA VAL A 100 15.69 0.03 -5.62
C VAL A 100 14.34 0.20 -4.94
N ASP A 101 14.11 1.34 -4.27
CA ASP A 101 12.82 1.67 -3.65
C ASP A 101 11.69 1.62 -4.69
N ASN A 102 11.86 2.32 -5.82
CA ASN A 102 10.88 2.34 -6.90
C ASN A 102 10.65 0.94 -7.49
N ALA A 103 11.71 0.14 -7.69
CA ALA A 103 11.57 -1.23 -8.18
C ALA A 103 10.76 -2.13 -7.23
N VAL A 104 11.00 -2.02 -5.92
CA VAL A 104 10.21 -2.75 -4.92
C VAL A 104 8.76 -2.25 -4.92
N ARG A 105 8.52 -0.94 -4.97
CA ARG A 105 7.17 -0.36 -4.99
C ARG A 105 6.39 -0.74 -6.26
N GLU A 106 7.05 -0.86 -7.40
CA GLU A 106 6.45 -1.38 -8.64
C GLU A 106 6.08 -2.86 -8.51
N ALA A 107 7.01 -3.70 -8.03
CA ALA A 107 6.72 -5.12 -7.81
C ALA A 107 5.54 -5.35 -6.84
N VAL A 108 5.45 -4.52 -5.78
CA VAL A 108 4.32 -4.53 -4.85
C VAL A 108 3.03 -4.09 -5.54
N ARG A 109 3.07 -3.08 -6.43
CA ARG A 109 1.91 -2.64 -7.21
C ARG A 109 1.40 -3.74 -8.12
N GLU A 110 2.29 -4.39 -8.88
CA GLU A 110 1.94 -5.52 -9.74
C GLU A 110 1.34 -6.69 -8.95
N ALA A 111 1.90 -7.00 -7.78
CA ALA A 111 1.35 -8.02 -6.90
C ALA A 111 -0.04 -7.66 -6.37
N CYS A 112 -0.28 -6.39 -6.03
CA CYS A 112 -1.59 -5.89 -5.62
C CYS A 112 -2.60 -5.92 -6.77
N ASP A 113 -2.21 -5.56 -7.99
CA ASP A 113 -3.07 -5.65 -9.17
C ASP A 113 -3.55 -7.09 -9.41
N ARG A 114 -2.63 -8.06 -9.27
CA ARG A 114 -2.96 -9.48 -9.34
C ARG A 114 -3.91 -9.90 -8.22
N LEU A 115 -3.72 -9.39 -6.99
CA LEU A 115 -4.60 -9.66 -5.85
C LEU A 115 -6.01 -9.09 -6.06
N VAL A 116 -6.13 -7.86 -6.56
CA VAL A 116 -7.41 -7.24 -6.93
C VAL A 116 -8.13 -8.11 -7.96
N ALA A 117 -7.44 -8.48 -9.05
CA ALA A 117 -8.02 -9.31 -10.10
C ALA A 117 -8.44 -10.70 -9.60
N ALA A 118 -7.62 -11.36 -8.80
CA ALA A 118 -7.90 -12.71 -8.29
C ALA A 118 -9.00 -12.75 -7.22
N SER A 119 -9.12 -11.69 -6.42
CA SER A 119 -10.12 -11.62 -5.34
C SER A 119 -11.49 -11.13 -5.79
N GLY A 120 -11.58 -10.46 -6.95
CA GLY A 120 -12.80 -9.81 -7.43
C GLY A 120 -13.25 -8.63 -6.57
N GLN A 121 -12.41 -8.17 -5.63
CA GLN A 121 -12.68 -7.03 -4.76
C GLN A 121 -12.31 -5.72 -5.46
N GLN A 122 -12.94 -4.63 -5.02
CA GLN A 122 -12.57 -3.30 -5.50
C GLN A 122 -11.18 -2.91 -4.97
N VAL A 123 -10.42 -2.14 -5.76
CA VAL A 123 -9.08 -1.66 -5.35
C VAL A 123 -9.11 -0.90 -4.03
N PHE A 124 -10.20 -0.17 -3.76
CA PHE A 124 -10.47 0.53 -2.51
C PHE A 124 -10.47 -0.39 -1.28
N ASP A 125 -11.04 -1.58 -1.43
CA ASP A 125 -11.19 -2.53 -0.34
C ASP A 125 -9.89 -3.30 -0.13
N VAL A 126 -9.21 -3.69 -1.21
CA VAL A 126 -7.88 -4.32 -1.12
C VAL A 126 -6.87 -3.38 -0.46
N ASP A 127 -6.81 -2.10 -0.88
CA ASP A 127 -5.96 -1.08 -0.25
C ASP A 127 -6.23 -0.96 1.25
N ASN A 128 -7.50 -0.76 1.63
CA ASN A 128 -7.91 -0.62 3.02
C ASN A 128 -7.61 -1.88 3.85
N ILE A 129 -7.87 -3.08 3.32
CA ILE A 129 -7.58 -4.35 4.01
C ILE A 129 -6.07 -4.48 4.26
N LEU A 130 -5.23 -4.33 3.23
CA LEU A 130 -3.78 -4.46 3.38
C LEU A 130 -3.22 -3.42 4.34
N TRP A 131 -3.68 -2.17 4.21
CA TRP A 131 -3.27 -1.07 5.08
C TRP A 131 -3.68 -1.32 6.55
N MET A 132 -4.92 -1.75 6.80
CA MET A 132 -5.38 -2.03 8.15
C MET A 132 -4.64 -3.21 8.79
N ILE A 133 -4.32 -4.26 8.04
CA ILE A 133 -3.49 -5.38 8.54
C ILE A 133 -2.08 -4.88 8.88
N GLY A 134 -1.46 -4.10 7.97
CA GLY A 134 -0.12 -3.53 8.18
C GLY A 134 -0.06 -2.51 9.32
N ARG A 135 -1.18 -1.85 9.63
CA ARG A 135 -1.29 -0.89 10.73
C ARG A 135 -1.55 -1.53 12.11
N ASN A 136 -2.15 -2.73 12.14
CA ASN A 136 -2.62 -3.34 13.39
C ASN A 136 -1.92 -4.65 13.73
N CYS A 137 -1.79 -5.57 12.77
CA CYS A 137 -1.24 -6.90 13.02
C CYS A 137 0.25 -6.95 12.73
N CYS A 138 0.71 -6.24 11.70
CA CYS A 138 2.09 -6.28 11.22
C CYS A 138 2.73 -4.89 11.30
N HIS A 139 2.69 -4.27 12.48
CA HIS A 139 3.22 -2.93 12.72
C HIS A 139 4.74 -2.93 12.98
N TYR A 140 5.35 -1.75 13.03
CA TYR A 140 6.80 -1.58 13.20
C TYR A 140 7.26 -1.43 14.66
N ASP A 141 6.35 -1.15 15.58
CA ASP A 141 6.62 -0.82 16.99
C ASP A 141 6.37 -2.00 17.94
N HIS A 142 5.90 -3.13 17.43
CA HIS A 142 5.70 -4.36 18.18
C HIS A 142 5.89 -5.58 17.30
N ASP A 143 6.08 -6.75 17.92
CA ASP A 143 6.15 -8.02 17.20
C ASP A 143 4.85 -8.29 16.43
N PRO A 144 4.91 -8.88 15.23
CA PRO A 144 3.73 -9.14 14.43
C PRO A 144 2.83 -10.17 15.10
N ILE A 145 1.51 -9.96 15.00
CA ILE A 145 0.46 -10.78 15.61
C ILE A 145 0.15 -12.00 14.70
N CYS A 146 1.16 -12.82 14.44
CA CYS A 146 1.07 -14.04 13.65
C CYS A 146 2.07 -15.10 14.14
N GLY A 147 1.90 -16.35 13.71
CA GLY A 147 2.68 -17.49 14.20
C GLY A 147 2.45 -17.70 15.70
N ASP A 148 3.51 -17.65 16.50
CA ASP A 148 3.42 -17.88 17.93
C ASP A 148 2.85 -16.68 18.72
N ASN A 149 2.71 -15.51 18.08
CA ASN A 149 2.26 -14.28 18.73
C ASN A 149 0.74 -14.08 18.64
N ALA A 150 0.07 -14.10 19.80
CA ALA A 150 -1.36 -13.81 19.92
C ALA A 150 -1.66 -12.30 20.02
N CYS A 151 -2.88 -11.90 19.66
CA CYS A 151 -3.31 -10.50 19.72
C CYS A 151 -3.56 -10.03 21.15
N TRP A 152 -2.90 -8.96 21.55
CA TRP A 152 -3.12 -8.23 22.80
C TRP A 152 -3.79 -6.86 22.58
N ARG A 153 -4.11 -6.50 21.32
CA ARG A 153 -4.55 -5.15 20.93
C ARG A 153 -6.04 -5.03 20.59
N MET A 154 -6.86 -6.05 20.84
CA MET A 154 -8.24 -6.11 20.31
C MET A 154 -9.07 -4.87 20.66
N GLU A 155 -8.96 -4.34 21.87
CA GLU A 155 -9.71 -3.15 22.32
C GLU A 155 -9.33 -1.85 21.61
N ALA A 156 -8.10 -1.75 21.08
CA ALA A 156 -7.57 -0.57 20.40
C ALA A 156 -7.32 -0.82 18.90
N CYS A 157 -7.84 -1.93 18.36
CA CYS A 157 -7.55 -2.37 17.00
C CYS A 157 -8.47 -1.68 15.99
N SER A 158 -7.89 -0.83 15.14
CA SER A 158 -8.66 -0.15 14.10
C SER A 158 -9.05 -1.08 12.94
N LEU A 159 -8.44 -2.26 12.84
CA LEU A 159 -8.79 -3.26 11.83
C LEU A 159 -10.27 -3.66 11.95
N LEU A 160 -10.76 -3.90 13.17
CA LEU A 160 -12.14 -4.34 13.41
C LEU A 160 -13.16 -3.23 13.18
N GLN A 161 -12.71 -1.98 13.16
CA GLN A 161 -13.53 -0.82 12.79
C GLN A 161 -13.50 -0.56 11.28
N GLY A 162 -12.39 -0.94 10.62
CA GLY A 162 -12.11 -0.63 9.21
C GLY A 162 -12.53 -1.72 8.23
N ILE A 163 -12.70 -2.96 8.65
CA ILE A 163 -13.12 -4.09 7.81
C ILE A 163 -14.11 -5.01 8.54
N ALA A 164 -15.04 -5.61 7.81
CA ALA A 164 -15.95 -6.62 8.34
C ALA A 164 -15.24 -7.98 8.47
N TYR A 165 -14.62 -8.23 9.62
CA TYR A 165 -13.85 -9.44 9.91
C TYR A 165 -14.08 -9.89 11.36
N ASP A 166 -14.51 -11.15 11.52
CA ASP A 166 -14.64 -11.76 12.85
C ASP A 166 -13.27 -12.25 13.33
N CYS A 167 -12.64 -11.48 14.20
CA CYS A 167 -11.24 -11.65 14.53
C CYS A 167 -11.01 -12.72 15.60
N PRO A 168 -10.28 -13.81 15.30
CA PRO A 168 -9.98 -14.86 16.25
C PRO A 168 -8.79 -14.51 17.17
N GLY A 169 -8.44 -13.23 17.30
CA GLY A 169 -7.25 -12.79 18.03
C GLY A 169 -5.92 -13.08 17.32
N ARG A 170 -5.93 -13.18 15.98
CA ARG A 170 -4.75 -13.41 15.12
C ARG A 170 -4.86 -12.63 13.81
N CYS A 171 -3.72 -12.37 13.16
CA CYS A 171 -3.67 -11.74 11.84
C CYS A 171 -4.57 -12.49 10.83
N PRO A 172 -5.34 -11.80 9.97
CA PRO A 172 -6.15 -12.45 8.93
C PRO A 172 -5.36 -13.33 7.94
N LEU A 173 -4.05 -13.09 7.83
CA LEU A 173 -3.17 -13.85 6.93
C LEU A 173 -2.36 -14.93 7.67
N ASP A 174 -2.63 -15.17 8.95
CA ASP A 174 -1.93 -16.19 9.73
C ASP A 174 -2.13 -17.59 9.12
N GLY A 175 -1.06 -18.39 9.06
CA GLY A 175 -1.06 -19.73 8.45
C GLY A 175 -0.91 -19.75 6.92
N VAL A 176 -1.27 -18.68 6.19
CA VAL A 176 -1.08 -18.58 4.73
C VAL A 176 0.11 -17.69 4.35
N CYS A 177 0.33 -16.60 5.09
CA CYS A 177 1.47 -15.68 4.94
C CYS A 177 2.79 -16.41 5.20
N LEU A 178 3.77 -16.30 4.30
CA LEU A 178 5.09 -16.90 4.53
C LEU A 178 5.75 -16.40 5.81
N GLY A 179 5.61 -15.12 6.12
CA GLY A 179 6.10 -14.49 7.34
C GLY A 179 5.39 -14.95 8.61
N SER A 180 4.22 -15.61 8.53
CA SER A 180 3.64 -16.29 9.70
C SER A 180 4.34 -17.62 9.99
N ARG A 181 4.80 -18.32 8.94
CA ARG A 181 5.39 -19.67 9.01
C ARG A 181 6.92 -19.69 9.05
N HIS A 182 7.57 -18.64 8.55
CA HIS A 182 9.01 -18.59 8.35
C HIS A 182 9.61 -17.28 8.90
N ALA A 183 10.55 -17.40 9.84
CA ALA A 183 11.19 -16.25 10.48
C ALA A 183 11.92 -15.34 9.49
N ASP A 184 12.53 -15.91 8.44
CA ASP A 184 13.29 -15.15 7.43
C ASP A 184 12.42 -14.19 6.62
N TYR A 185 11.16 -14.57 6.34
CA TYR A 185 10.17 -13.70 5.71
C TYR A 185 9.64 -12.68 6.71
N ARG A 186 9.35 -13.12 7.94
CA ARG A 186 8.88 -12.23 9.03
C ARG A 186 9.85 -11.09 9.33
N ALA A 187 11.15 -11.34 9.17
CA ALA A 187 12.21 -10.37 9.38
C ALA A 187 12.32 -9.32 8.27
N LEU A 188 11.67 -9.49 7.11
CA LEU A 188 11.70 -8.50 6.03
C LEU A 188 11.00 -7.21 6.45
N TRP A 189 11.58 -6.09 6.06
CA TRP A 189 11.00 -4.76 6.19
C TRP A 189 10.83 -4.12 4.81
N GLU A 190 9.96 -3.13 4.73
CA GLU A 190 9.94 -2.16 3.64
C GLU A 190 11.31 -1.52 3.41
N THR A 191 11.48 -0.87 2.27
CA THR A 191 12.68 -0.09 1.96
C THR A 191 12.81 1.14 2.86
N THR A 192 14.04 1.43 3.25
CA THR A 192 14.39 2.69 3.94
C THR A 192 15.04 3.63 2.92
N LEU A 193 14.51 4.83 2.74
CA LEU A 193 15.03 5.86 1.84
C LEU A 193 14.84 7.25 2.45
N TYR A 194 15.81 8.14 2.24
CA TYR A 194 15.61 9.57 2.50
C TYR A 194 15.06 10.25 1.25
N THR A 195 13.82 10.69 1.30
CA THR A 195 13.15 11.37 0.19
C THR A 195 12.20 12.46 0.69
N HIS A 196 11.79 13.36 -0.21
CA HIS A 196 10.77 14.37 0.07
C HIS A 196 9.35 13.90 -0.31
N TYR A 197 9.23 12.70 -0.89
CA TYR A 197 7.94 12.15 -1.30
C TYR A 197 7.07 11.68 -0.13
N TYR A 198 7.67 11.22 0.97
CA TYR A 198 6.98 10.71 2.17
C TYR A 198 7.90 10.73 3.39
#